data_AF-A0A1L8QSY7-F1
#
_entry.id   AF-A0A1L8QSY7-F1
#
_cell.length_a   1.000
_cell.length_b   1.000
_cell.length_c   1.000
_cell.angle_alpha   90.00
_cell.angle_beta   90.00
_cell.angle_gamma   90.00
#
_symmetry.space_group_name_H-M   'P 1'
#
loop_
_entity.id
_entity.type
_entity.pdbx_description
1 polymer ?
#
loop_
_entity_poly.entity_id
_entity_poly.type
_entity_poly.pdbx_seq_one_letter_code
_entity_poly.pdbx_strand_id
1 'polypeptide(L)' 'MSKESEDLREWLINNFDAVEDSIKNECKKWSEEHGIKECKTIKSNELDIIDVDNLGDNIAAALKVGLLNVISTYQDDGVD' A
#
# COMPACT_ATOMS: atom_id res chain seq x y z
N MET A 1 10.89 -25.35 -6.94
CA MET A 1 9.90 -24.42 -6.36
C MET A 1 9.40 -24.97 -5.04
N SER A 2 9.51 -24.17 -3.97
CA SER A 2 9.00 -24.58 -2.66
C SER A 2 7.51 -24.22 -2.59
N LYS A 3 6.69 -25.14 -2.10
CA LYS A 3 5.23 -24.98 -1.96
C LYS A 3 4.87 -23.72 -1.18
N GLU A 4 5.73 -23.36 -0.24
CA GLU A 4 5.58 -22.21 0.65
C GLU A 4 5.61 -20.87 -0.11
N SER A 5 6.32 -20.78 -1.24
CA SER A 5 6.39 -19.53 -2.04
C SER A 5 5.12 -19.28 -2.88
N GLU A 6 4.53 -20.34 -3.43
CA GLU A 6 3.22 -20.27 -4.11
C GLU A 6 2.12 -19.98 -3.11
N ASP A 7 2.14 -20.67 -1.96
CA ASP A 7 1.19 -20.49 -0.87
C ASP A 7 1.21 -19.04 -0.36
N LEU A 8 2.38 -18.40 -0.24
CA LEU A 8 2.50 -17.01 0.19
C LEU A 8 1.95 -16.02 -0.85
N ARG A 9 2.24 -16.24 -2.15
CA ARG A 9 1.73 -15.38 -3.23
C ARG A 9 0.20 -15.41 -3.31
N GLU A 10 -0.38 -16.60 -3.27
CA GLU A 10 -1.82 -16.77 -3.30
C GLU A 10 -2.49 -16.21 -2.05
N TRP A 11 -1.91 -16.47 -0.86
CA TRP A 11 -2.39 -15.89 0.37
C TRP A 11 -2.37 -14.37 0.30
N LEU A 12 -1.28 -13.77 -0.17
CA LEU A 12 -1.16 -12.31 -0.27
C LEU A 12 -2.24 -11.72 -1.18
N ILE A 13 -2.49 -12.31 -2.36
CA ILE A 13 -3.52 -11.82 -3.29
C ILE A 13 -4.91 -11.90 -2.66
N ASN A 14 -5.23 -13.01 -1.99
CA ASN A 14 -6.57 -13.29 -1.46
C ASN A 14 -6.87 -12.55 -0.15
N ASN A 15 -5.84 -12.09 0.57
CA ASN A 15 -5.99 -11.50 1.91
C ASN A 15 -5.46 -10.06 2.00
N PHE A 16 -5.01 -9.46 0.89
CA PHE A 16 -4.42 -8.11 0.93
C PHE A 16 -5.41 -7.04 1.39
N ASP A 17 -6.70 -7.24 1.18
CA ASP A 17 -7.75 -6.29 1.56
C ASP A 17 -7.69 -5.94 3.06
N ALA A 18 -7.38 -6.93 3.93
CA ALA A 18 -7.21 -6.68 5.36
C ALA A 18 -5.99 -5.81 5.68
N VAL A 19 -4.91 -5.94 4.90
CA VAL A 19 -3.71 -5.10 5.01
C VAL A 19 -4.01 -3.68 4.51
N GLU A 20 -4.72 -3.57 3.40
CA GLU A 20 -5.17 -2.31 2.82
C GLU A 20 -6.07 -1.53 3.81
N ASP A 21 -7.06 -2.20 4.41
CA ASP A 21 -7.92 -1.61 5.43
C ASP A 21 -7.12 -1.13 6.65
N SER A 22 -6.12 -1.90 7.08
CA SER A 22 -5.24 -1.50 8.19
C SER A 22 -4.43 -0.24 7.85
N ILE A 23 -3.89 -0.15 6.63
CA ILE A 23 -3.11 1.01 6.16
C ILE A 23 -4.00 2.24 6.09
N LYS A 24 -5.19 2.12 5.49
CA LYS A 24 -6.18 3.20 5.37
C LYS A 24 -6.59 3.73 6.74
N ASN A 25 -6.88 2.84 7.68
CA ASN A 25 -7.25 3.22 9.03
C ASN A 25 -6.12 3.96 9.75
N GLU A 26 -4.86 3.52 9.59
CA GLU A 26 -3.74 4.20 10.24
C GLU A 26 -3.43 5.56 9.62
N CYS A 27 -3.51 5.67 8.28
CA CYS A 27 -3.40 6.95 7.58
C CYS A 27 -4.48 7.94 8.03
N LYS A 28 -5.72 7.45 8.21
CA LYS A 28 -6.83 8.24 8.73
C LYS A 28 -6.57 8.72 10.16
N LYS A 29 -6.19 7.82 11.08
CA LYS A 29 -5.86 8.18 12.46
C LYS A 29 -4.76 9.23 12.53
N TRP A 30 -3.66 9.01 11.80
CA TRP A 30 -2.55 9.95 11.76
C TRP A 30 -3.00 11.33 11.25
N SER A 31 -3.82 11.37 10.20
CA SER A 31 -4.38 12.61 9.66
C SER A 31 -5.27 13.33 10.67
N GLU A 32 -6.13 12.59 11.38
CA GLU A 32 -6.99 13.12 12.45
C GLU A 32 -6.18 13.71 13.61
N GLU A 33 -5.14 13.00 14.07
CA GLU A 33 -4.23 13.45 15.14
C GLU A 33 -3.49 14.74 14.79
N HIS A 34 -3.15 14.92 13.51
CA HIS A 34 -2.41 16.09 13.03
C HIS A 34 -3.33 17.19 12.48
N GLY A 35 -4.66 17.05 12.61
CA GLY A 35 -5.64 18.05 12.17
C GLY A 35 -5.72 18.23 10.65
N ILE A 36 -5.32 17.22 9.88
CA ILE A 36 -5.35 17.21 8.43
C ILE A 36 -6.75 16.76 8.00
N LYS A 37 -7.62 17.73 7.69
CA LYS A 37 -9.05 17.53 7.42
C LYS A 37 -9.38 17.62 5.93
N GLU A 38 -8.81 16.74 5.10
CA GLU A 38 -8.95 16.75 3.64
C GLU A 38 -8.19 17.87 2.93
N CYS A 39 -7.91 17.63 1.65
CA CYS A 39 -7.19 18.53 0.76
C CYS A 39 -7.91 19.89 0.64
N LYS A 40 -7.51 20.88 1.43
CA LYS A 40 -7.91 22.26 1.18
C LYS A 40 -7.22 22.72 -0.09
N THR A 41 -7.99 23.14 -1.09
CA THR A 41 -7.44 23.91 -2.22
C THR A 41 -6.85 25.21 -1.67
N ILE A 42 -5.55 25.20 -1.34
CA ILE A 42 -4.82 26.42 -1.02
C ILE A 42 -4.72 27.18 -2.34
N LYS A 43 -5.20 28.43 -2.34
CA LYS A 43 -5.31 29.24 -3.54
C LYS A 43 -3.99 29.26 -4.35
N SER A 44 -4.05 28.67 -5.53
CA SER A 44 -3.34 28.97 -6.78
C SER A 44 -1.81 28.87 -6.86
N ASN A 45 -0.99 28.97 -5.81
CA ASN A 45 0.44 29.23 -6.05
C ASN A 45 1.46 28.30 -5.36
N GLU A 46 1.05 27.32 -4.55
CA GLU A 46 1.97 26.35 -3.95
C GLU A 46 1.35 24.94 -4.07
N LEU A 47 1.99 24.11 -4.89
CA LEU A 47 1.63 22.72 -5.13
C LEU A 47 2.01 21.86 -3.92
N ASP A 48 1.14 21.82 -2.92
CA ASP A 48 1.09 20.70 -1.97
C ASP A 48 -0.33 20.14 -1.94
N ILE A 49 -0.70 19.52 -3.06
CA ILE A 49 -1.91 18.70 -3.17
C ILE A 49 -1.53 17.31 -2.66
N ILE A 50 -1.54 17.11 -1.35
CA ILE A 50 -1.60 15.76 -0.78
C ILE A 50 -3.08 15.42 -0.68
N ASP A 51 -3.55 14.64 -1.64
CA ASP A 51 -4.86 14.02 -1.56
C ASP A 51 -4.80 12.91 -0.50
N VAL A 52 -5.07 13.30 0.75
CA VAL A 52 -5.04 12.42 1.93
C VAL A 52 -6.01 11.26 1.77
N ASP A 53 -7.12 11.48 1.04
CA ASP A 53 -8.12 10.45 0.78
C ASP A 53 -7.54 9.30 -0.05
N ASN A 54 -6.57 9.60 -0.92
CA ASN A 54 -5.88 8.62 -1.77
C ASN A 54 -4.52 8.17 -1.21
N LEU A 55 -4.03 8.74 -0.09
CA LEU A 55 -2.72 8.39 0.48
C LEU A 55 -2.69 6.92 0.93
N GLY A 56 -3.74 6.47 1.62
CA GLY A 56 -3.87 5.09 2.07
C GLY A 56 -3.92 4.10 0.91
N ASP A 57 -4.67 4.42 -0.14
CA ASP A 57 -4.76 3.63 -1.37
C ASP A 57 -3.40 3.52 -2.07
N ASN A 58 -2.69 4.65 -2.21
CA ASN A 58 -1.39 4.68 -2.88
C ASN A 58 -0.33 3.88 -2.11
N ILE A 59 -0.29 3.99 -0.79
CA ILE A 59 0.63 3.21 0.06
C ILE A 59 0.30 1.71 -0.06
N ALA A 60 -0.98 1.34 0.04
CA ALA A 60 -1.41 -0.05 -0.05
C ALA A 60 -1.06 -0.66 -1.43
N ALA A 61 -1.34 0.05 -2.52
CA ALA A 61 -1.00 -0.38 -3.87
C ALA A 61 0.52 -0.55 -4.06
N ALA A 62 1.30 0.44 -3.64
CA ALA A 62 2.76 0.37 -3.73
C ALA A 62 3.34 -0.79 -2.92
N LEU A 63 2.82 -1.02 -1.71
CA LEU A 63 3.24 -2.13 -0.85
C LEU A 63 2.88 -3.48 -1.48
N LYS A 64 1.66 -3.62 -2.02
CA LYS A 64 1.21 -4.85 -2.70
C LYS A 64 2.14 -5.21 -3.85
N VAL A 65 2.44 -4.23 -4.71
CA VAL A 65 3.34 -4.41 -5.85
C VAL A 65 4.76 -4.75 -5.37
N GLY A 66 5.28 -4.03 -4.37
CA GLY A 66 6.60 -4.29 -3.80
C GLY A 66 6.74 -5.71 -3.26
N LEU A 67 5.75 -6.19 -2.50
CA LEU A 67 5.74 -7.54 -1.94
C LEU A 67 5.63 -8.60 -3.04
N LEU A 68 4.77 -8.40 -4.03
CA LEU A 68 4.67 -9.31 -5.17
C LEU A 68 5.97 -9.37 -5.97
N ASN A 69 6.64 -8.23 -6.17
CA ASN A 69 7.94 -8.19 -6.84
C ASN A 69 9.00 -8.94 -6.06
N VAL A 70 9.06 -8.78 -4.74
CA VAL A 70 9.99 -9.53 -3.88
C VAL A 70 9.74 -11.04 -4.00
N ILE A 71 8.47 -11.47 -3.91
CA ILE A 71 8.11 -12.87 -4.09
C ILE A 71 8.53 -13.37 -5.48
N SER A 72 8.29 -12.60 -6.53
CA SER A 72 8.68 -12.94 -7.90
C SER A 72 10.19 -13.02 -8.09
N THR A 73 10.99 -12.13 -7.48
CA THR A 73 12.46 -12.21 -7.53
C THR A 73 12.97 -13.53 -6.96
N TYR A 74 12.43 -13.97 -5.83
CA TYR A 74 12.81 -15.27 -5.25
C TYR A 74 12.23 -16.48 -6.00
N GLN A 75 11.21 -16.27 -6.85
CA GLN A 75 10.70 -17.27 -7.79
C GLN A 75 11.57 -17.37 -9.05
N ASP A 76 12.07 -16.25 -9.56
CA ASP A 76 12.90 -16.15 -10.77
C ASP A 76 14.37 -16.52 -10.52
N ASP A 77 14.90 -16.25 -9.32
CA ASP A 77 16.25 -16.67 -8.90
C ASP A 77 16.31 -18.17 -8.52
N GLY A 78 15.16 -18.86 -8.54
CA GLY A 78 15.05 -20.32 -8.44
C GLY A 78 15.41 -21.03 -9.75
N VAL A 79 16.61 -20.76 -10.28
CA VAL A 79 17.23 -21.59 -11.32
C VAL A 79 17.72 -22.88 -10.64
N ASP A 80 16.96 -23.95 -10.86
CA ASP A 80 17.16 -25.38 -10.48
C ASP A 80 17.30 -25.72 -8.98
#